data_AF-A0AA41WLX7-F1
#
_entry.id   AF-A0AA41WLX7-F1
#
_cell.length_a   1.000
_cell.length_b   1.000
_cell.length_c   1.000
_cell.angle_alpha   90.00
_cell.angle_beta   90.00
_cell.angle_gamma   90.00
#
_symmetry.space_group_name_H-M   'P 1'
#
loop_
_entity.id
_entity.type
_entity.pdbx_description
1 polymer ?
#
loop_
_entity_poly.entity_id
_entity_poly.type
_entity_poly.pdbx_seq_one_letter_code
_entity_poly.pdbx_strand_id
1 'polypeptide(L)'
;MCLFNELSLDTGESVGYRDHRRTDAADAGRGGARIDQGQGAMRGPMHTGSLPQESRVELRRAACSDLLKLFEIHRAVFLPHIARIWGWDERWQRGNFLEEMATASTWVVQADNEVAGYLGFYPVSTDTFK
;
A
#
# COMPACT_ATOMS: atom_id res chain seq x y z
N MET A 1 -24.59 5.23 8.36
CA MET A 1 -23.24 5.57 8.87
C MET A 1 -22.65 4.30 9.43
N CYS A 2 -21.50 3.85 8.90
CA CYS A 2 -20.80 2.68 9.42
C CYS A 2 -19.94 3.14 10.61
N LEU A 3 -20.25 2.73 11.82
CA LEU A 3 -19.43 3.04 12.99
C LEU A 3 -18.39 1.94 13.19
N PHE A 4 -17.12 2.30 13.40
CA PHE A 4 -16.06 1.35 13.78
C PHE A 4 -16.28 0.69 15.16
N ASN A 5 -17.31 1.11 15.90
CA ASN A 5 -17.50 0.75 17.31
C ASN A 5 -17.73 -0.75 17.58
N GLU A 6 -18.03 -1.55 16.55
CA GLU A 6 -18.23 -3.00 16.68
C GLU A 6 -16.92 -3.81 16.51
N LEU A 7 -15.82 -3.17 16.09
CA LEU A 7 -14.50 -3.79 15.98
C LEU A 7 -13.67 -3.43 17.21
N SER A 8 -13.99 -4.09 18.32
CA SER A 8 -13.21 -4.07 19.57
C SER A 8 -11.73 -4.25 19.29
N LEU A 9 -10.90 -3.25 19.63
CA LEU A 9 -9.44 -3.37 19.65
C LEU A 9 -8.89 -2.61 20.86
N ASP A 10 -9.19 -3.15 22.03
CA ASP A 10 -8.38 -2.96 23.23
C ASP A 10 -7.12 -3.82 23.07
N THR A 11 -6.13 -3.31 22.35
CA THR A 11 -4.74 -3.75 22.46
C THR A 11 -3.87 -2.50 22.35
N GLY A 12 -3.71 -1.83 23.49
CA GLY A 12 -2.79 -0.73 23.67
C GLY A 12 -1.34 -1.17 23.51
N GLU A 13 -0.89 -1.33 22.27
CA GLU A 13 0.54 -1.36 21.96
C GLU A 13 0.82 -0.29 20.91
N SER A 14 1.43 0.81 21.36
CA SER A 14 2.02 1.80 20.46
C SER A 14 3.14 1.12 19.67
N VAL A 15 2.81 0.62 18.47
CA VAL A 15 3.83 0.10 17.55
C VAL A 15 4.66 1.30 17.08
N GLY A 16 5.76 1.54 17.79
CA GLY A 16 6.76 2.54 17.41
C GLY A 16 7.30 2.22 16.03
N TYR A 17 7.15 3.15 15.11
CA TYR A 17 7.74 3.05 13.78
C TYR A 17 9.27 3.11 13.91
N ARG A 18 9.96 2.05 13.49
CA ARG A 18 11.42 2.00 13.42
C ARG A 18 11.84 1.97 11.94
N ASP A 19 12.53 3.03 11.52
CA ASP A 19 13.11 3.15 10.17
C ASP A 19 14.29 2.17 10.02
N HIS A 20 14.24 1.30 9.02
CA HIS A 20 15.26 0.29 8.73
C HIS A 20 16.26 0.71 7.64
N ARG A 21 16.26 1.97 7.18
CA ARG A 21 17.28 2.43 6.22
C ARG A 21 18.59 2.81 6.91
N ARG A 22 19.38 1.79 7.27
CA ARG A 22 20.83 1.92 7.45
C ARG A 22 21.55 0.88 6.60
N THR A 23 21.87 1.23 5.37
CA THR A 23 22.85 0.52 4.55
C THR A 23 24.17 1.27 4.66
N ASP A 24 25.00 0.89 5.64
CA ASP A 24 26.40 1.29 5.64
C ASP A 24 27.12 0.38 4.63
N ALA A 25 27.45 0.97 3.48
CA ALA A 25 28.29 0.38 2.46
C ALA A 25 29.71 0.22 3.01
N ALA A 26 30.25 -1.01 2.93
CA ALA A 26 31.68 -1.27 3.07
C ALA A 26 32.17 -1.96 1.79
N ASP A 27 32.93 -1.16 1.03
CA ASP A 27 33.81 -1.54 -0.06
C ASP A 27 34.93 -2.47 0.42
N ALA A 28 35.23 -3.53 -0.36
CA ALA A 28 36.59 -3.98 -0.69
C ALA A 28 36.56 -5.34 -1.42
N GLY A 29 37.26 -5.46 -2.55
CA GLY A 29 37.83 -6.74 -2.98
C GLY A 29 37.95 -6.99 -4.49
N ARG A 30 39.03 -6.49 -5.09
CA ARG A 30 39.55 -6.93 -6.41
C ARG A 30 39.90 -8.43 -6.43
N GLY A 31 39.65 -9.09 -7.56
CA GLY A 31 40.28 -10.37 -7.93
C GLY A 31 39.90 -10.78 -9.35
N GLY A 32 40.87 -10.89 -10.26
CA GLY A 32 40.64 -11.06 -11.70
C GLY A 32 40.71 -12.49 -12.24
N ALA A 33 40.48 -12.55 -13.55
CA ALA A 33 40.83 -13.57 -14.55
C ALA A 33 40.07 -14.92 -14.51
N ARG A 34 39.27 -15.19 -15.56
CA ARG A 34 39.71 -15.84 -16.82
C ARG A 34 38.52 -15.93 -17.78
N ILE A 35 38.82 -15.71 -19.06
CA ILE A 35 37.91 -15.93 -20.18
C ILE A 35 38.19 -17.36 -20.63
N ASP A 36 37.20 -18.24 -20.61
CA ASP A 36 37.27 -19.54 -21.27
C ASP A 36 36.10 -19.66 -22.24
N GLN A 37 36.44 -19.83 -23.52
CA GLN A 37 35.53 -20.04 -24.63
C GLN A 37 35.34 -21.54 -24.81
N GLY A 38 34.21 -22.06 -24.33
CA GLY A 38 33.76 -23.43 -24.61
C GLY A 38 32.47 -23.40 -25.43
N GLN A 39 32.58 -23.60 -26.75
CA GLN A 39 31.46 -23.88 -27.64
C GLN A 39 30.82 -25.23 -27.27
N GLY A 40 29.53 -25.21 -26.97
CA GLY A 40 28.69 -26.41 -26.81
C GLY A 40 27.28 -26.09 -27.27
N ALA A 41 26.96 -26.44 -28.51
CA ALA A 41 25.62 -26.32 -29.07
C ALA A 41 24.66 -27.28 -28.34
N MET A 42 23.86 -26.74 -27.43
CA MET A 42 22.67 -27.43 -26.89
C MET A 42 21.46 -26.56 -27.19
N ARG A 43 20.65 -27.00 -28.16
CA ARG A 43 19.28 -26.52 -28.36
C ARG A 43 18.46 -26.89 -27.12
N GLY A 44 18.42 -26.01 -26.14
CA GLY A 44 17.45 -26.06 -25.04
C GLY A 44 16.04 -25.73 -25.55
N PRO A 45 14.97 -26.21 -24.88
CA PRO A 45 13.60 -25.88 -25.26
C PRO A 45 13.43 -24.36 -25.28
N MET A 46 12.83 -23.84 -26.35
CA MET A 46 12.35 -22.47 -26.36
C MET A 46 11.30 -22.35 -25.26
N HIS A 47 11.68 -21.80 -24.10
CA HIS A 47 10.72 -21.28 -23.15
C HIS A 47 9.95 -20.19 -23.90
N THR A 48 8.74 -20.51 -24.34
CA THR A 48 7.73 -19.50 -24.64
C THR A 48 7.61 -18.66 -23.38
N GLY A 49 8.25 -17.49 -23.39
CA GLY A 49 8.14 -16.54 -22.29
C GLY A 49 6.66 -16.22 -22.13
N SER A 50 6.04 -16.78 -21.09
CA SER A 50 4.70 -16.36 -20.69
C SER A 50 4.82 -14.88 -20.41
N LEU A 51 4.08 -14.06 -21.17
CA LEU A 51 3.93 -12.66 -20.84
C LEU A 51 3.50 -12.58 -19.36
N PRO A 52 4.05 -11.65 -18.56
CA PRO A 52 3.62 -11.49 -17.19
C PRO A 52 2.11 -11.35 -17.18
N GLN A 53 1.44 -12.21 -16.43
CA GLN A 53 -0.01 -12.16 -16.33
C GLN A 53 -0.38 -10.81 -15.72
N GLU A 54 -1.03 -9.95 -16.50
CA GLU A 54 -1.47 -8.67 -16.00
C GLU A 54 -2.56 -8.90 -14.95
N SER A 55 -2.34 -8.35 -13.75
CA SER A 55 -3.31 -8.41 -12.67
C SER A 55 -4.63 -7.80 -13.11
N ARG A 56 -5.73 -8.53 -12.88
CA ARG A 56 -7.07 -8.02 -13.21
C ARG A 56 -7.48 -7.04 -12.12
N VAL A 57 -7.68 -5.78 -12.51
CA VAL A 57 -8.10 -4.71 -11.62
C VAL A 57 -9.58 -4.41 -11.80
N GLU A 58 -10.31 -4.32 -10.69
CA GLU A 58 -11.73 -3.98 -10.64
C GLU A 58 -12.02 -2.86 -9.64
N LEU A 59 -13.12 -2.14 -9.88
CA LEU A 59 -13.63 -1.11 -8.99
C LEU A 59 -15.02 -1.49 -8.52
N ARG A 60 -15.24 -1.38 -7.21
CA ARG A 60 -16.58 -1.48 -6.61
C ARG A 60 -16.79 -0.43 -5.54
N ARG A 61 -18.06 -0.11 -5.24
CA ARG A 61 -18.37 0.77 -4.09
C ARG A 61 -17.88 0.12 -2.80
N ALA A 62 -17.32 0.95 -1.91
CA ALA A 62 -16.92 0.49 -0.59
C ALA A 62 -18.16 0.16 0.27
N ALA A 63 -18.09 -0.97 0.96
CA ALA A 63 -19.03 -1.39 1.98
C ALA A 63 -18.47 -1.07 3.37
N CYS A 64 -19.34 -1.04 4.39
CA CYS A 64 -18.91 -0.84 5.77
C CYS A 64 -17.84 -1.84 6.22
N SER A 65 -17.93 -3.08 5.74
CA SER A 65 -16.98 -4.16 6.05
C SER A 65 -15.56 -3.90 5.53
N ASP A 66 -15.39 -3.00 4.55
CA ASP A 66 -14.08 -2.70 3.98
C ASP A 66 -13.27 -1.74 4.86
N LEU A 67 -13.92 -0.99 5.74
CA LEU A 67 -13.32 0.15 6.42
C LEU A 67 -12.05 -0.18 7.20
N LEU A 68 -12.01 -1.34 7.86
CA LEU A 68 -10.80 -1.79 8.56
C LEU A 68 -9.63 -1.96 7.57
N LYS A 69 -9.87 -2.65 6.45
CA LYS A 69 -8.84 -2.89 5.43
C LYS A 69 -8.40 -1.61 4.74
N LEU A 70 -9.34 -0.70 4.50
CA LEU A 70 -9.02 0.60 3.92
C LEU A 70 -8.18 1.45 4.86
N PHE A 71 -8.45 1.40 6.18
CA PHE A 71 -7.62 2.08 7.16
C PHE A 71 -6.22 1.45 7.27
N GLU A 72 -6.09 0.12 7.18
CA GLU A 72 -4.78 -0.54 7.11
C GLU A 72 -3.95 -0.04 5.93
N ILE A 73 -4.57 0.09 4.74
CA ILE A 73 -3.91 0.63 3.54
C ILE A 73 -3.53 2.10 3.76
N HIS A 74 -4.46 2.92 4.28
CA HIS A 74 -4.20 4.32 4.61
C HIS A 74 -2.98 4.45 5.55
N ARG A 75 -2.98 3.69 6.64
CA ARG A 75 -1.89 3.64 7.60
C ARG A 75 -0.58 3.22 6.94
N ALA A 76 -0.57 2.13 6.16
CA ALA A 76 0.63 1.65 5.49
C ALA A 76 1.23 2.69 4.53
N VAL A 77 0.39 3.42 3.80
CA VAL A 77 0.83 4.41 2.81
C VAL A 77 1.29 5.71 3.48
N PHE A 78 0.53 6.24 4.44
CA PHE A 78 0.74 7.59 4.95
C PHE A 78 1.56 7.67 6.24
N LEU A 79 1.59 6.62 7.07
CA LEU A 79 2.26 6.66 8.37
C LEU A 79 3.71 7.12 8.27
N PRO A 80 4.58 6.58 7.39
CA PRO A 80 5.98 7.00 7.33
C PRO A 80 6.15 8.51 7.08
N HIS A 81 5.25 9.09 6.29
CA HIS A 81 5.32 10.51 5.93
C HIS A 81 4.75 11.41 7.03
N ILE A 82 3.54 11.09 7.52
CA ILE A 82 2.85 11.84 8.57
C ILE A 82 3.64 11.80 9.88
N ALA A 83 4.10 10.62 10.30
CA ALA A 83 4.86 10.45 11.53
C ALA A 83 6.13 11.33 11.55
N ARG A 84 6.77 11.49 10.39
CA ARG A 84 7.99 12.29 10.26
C ARG A 84 7.74 13.80 10.40
N ILE A 85 6.61 14.30 9.92
CA ILE A 85 6.34 15.76 9.87
C ILE A 85 5.58 16.23 11.11
N TRP A 86 4.58 15.45 11.55
CA TRP A 86 3.63 15.86 12.59
C TRP A 86 3.59 14.91 13.79
N GLY A 87 4.24 13.75 13.71
CA GLY A 87 3.99 12.64 14.62
C GLY A 87 2.73 11.87 14.23
N TRP A 88 2.63 10.62 14.70
CA TRP A 88 1.50 9.76 14.42
C TRP A 88 0.67 9.54 15.68
N ASP A 89 -0.58 10.03 15.68
CA ASP A 89 -1.59 9.71 16.68
C ASP A 89 -2.61 8.75 16.06
N GLU A 90 -2.51 7.47 16.41
CA GLU A 90 -3.37 6.41 15.87
C GLU A 90 -4.87 6.66 16.13
N ARG A 91 -5.23 7.23 17.29
CA ARG A 91 -6.63 7.49 17.63
C ARG A 91 -7.18 8.63 16.80
N TRP A 92 -6.43 9.71 16.67
CA TRP A 92 -6.80 10.85 15.84
C TRP A 92 -6.93 10.44 14.36
N GLN A 93 -5.96 9.68 13.83
CA GLN A 93 -5.96 9.24 12.43
C GLN A 93 -7.17 8.37 12.10
N ARG A 94 -7.59 7.48 13.02
CA ARG A 94 -8.81 6.67 12.85
C ARG A 94 -10.08 7.52 12.80
N GLY A 95 -10.20 8.49 13.70
CA GLY A 95 -11.34 9.42 13.73
C GLY A 95 -11.43 10.25 12.45
N ASN A 96 -10.33 10.89 12.07
CA ASN A 96 -10.25 11.69 10.85
C ASN A 96 -10.54 10.85 9.60
N PHE A 97 -9.98 9.64 9.49
CA PHE A 97 -10.25 8.74 8.38
C PHE A 97 -11.74 8.41 8.23
N LEU A 98 -12.46 8.23 9.34
CA LEU A 98 -13.89 7.96 9.30
C LEU A 98 -14.72 9.14 8.81
N GLU A 99 -14.39 10.35 9.25
CA GLU A 99 -15.04 11.58 8.81
C GLU A 99 -14.83 11.78 7.31
N GLU A 100 -13.61 11.54 6.82
CA GLU A 100 -13.28 11.56 5.39
C GLU A 100 -14.08 10.51 4.61
N MET A 101 -14.14 9.27 5.09
CA MET A 101 -14.91 8.19 4.44
C MET A 101 -16.43 8.43 4.45
N ALA A 102 -16.95 9.14 5.44
CA ALA A 102 -18.36 9.52 5.50
C ALA A 102 -18.71 10.64 4.50
N THR A 103 -17.73 11.48 4.15
CA THR A 103 -17.89 12.63 3.25
C THR A 103 -17.62 12.26 1.80
N ALA A 104 -16.66 11.36 1.56
CA ALA A 104 -16.28 10.91 0.23
C ALA A 104 -17.21 9.82 -0.32
N SER A 105 -17.44 9.85 -1.62
CA SER A 105 -17.88 8.66 -2.34
C SER A 105 -16.70 7.71 -2.55
N THR A 106 -16.53 6.76 -1.63
CA THR A 106 -15.40 5.82 -1.66
C THR A 106 -15.66 4.59 -2.55
N TRP A 107 -14.62 4.19 -3.28
CA TRP A 107 -14.56 2.98 -4.10
C TRP A 107 -13.34 2.15 -3.71
N VAL A 108 -13.49 0.83 -3.72
CA VAL A 108 -12.43 -0.15 -3.47
C VAL A 108 -11.82 -0.57 -4.80
N VAL A 109 -10.49 -0.60 -4.84
CA VAL A 109 -9.70 -1.20 -5.93
C VAL A 109 -9.41 -2.64 -5.55
N GLN A 110 -9.89 -3.59 -6.36
CA GLN A 110 -9.60 -5.01 -6.20
C GLN A 110 -8.59 -5.45 -7.27
N ALA A 111 -7.56 -6.20 -6.88
CA ALA A 111 -6.62 -6.84 -7.79
C ALA A 111 -6.50 -8.32 -7.43
N ASP A 112 -6.73 -9.21 -8.39
CA ASP A 112 -6.59 -10.67 -8.21
C ASP A 112 -7.30 -11.23 -6.95
N ASN A 113 -8.47 -10.65 -6.62
CA ASN A 113 -9.35 -10.88 -5.45
C ASN A 113 -8.93 -10.25 -4.11
N GLU A 114 -7.84 -9.48 -4.06
CA GLU A 114 -7.45 -8.73 -2.88
C GLU A 114 -7.83 -7.26 -2.97
N VAL A 115 -8.07 -6.63 -1.82
CA VAL A 115 -8.24 -5.18 -1.75
C VAL A 115 -6.86 -4.53 -1.86
N ALA A 116 -6.57 -3.97 -3.03
CA ALA A 116 -5.30 -3.35 -3.36
C ALA A 116 -5.24 -1.86 -3.01
N GLY A 117 -6.40 -1.21 -2.89
CA GLY A 117 -6.46 0.23 -2.62
C GLY A 117 -7.89 0.77 -2.56
N TYR A 118 -8.00 2.09 -2.50
CA TYR A 118 -9.28 2.79 -2.57
C TYR A 118 -9.13 4.16 -3.24
N LEU A 119 -10.25 4.66 -3.76
CA LEU A 119 -10.41 5.98 -4.36
C LEU A 119 -11.51 6.73 -3.61
N GLY A 120 -11.25 7.96 -3.19
CA GLY A 120 -12.24 8.86 -2.61
C GLY A 120 -12.64 9.95 -3.61
N PHE A 121 -13.94 10.10 -3.88
CA PHE A 121 -14.46 11.20 -4.68
C PHE A 121 -15.21 12.19 -3.78
N TYR A 122 -14.71 13.41 -3.70
CA TYR A 122 -15.32 14.46 -2.88
C TYR A 122 -16.25 15.31 -3.75
N PRO A 123 -17.49 15.59 -3.31
CA PRO A 123 -18.35 16.52 -4.02
C PRO A 123 -17.70 17.91 -4.00
N VAL A 124 -17.67 18.58 -5.15
CA VAL A 124 -17.28 20.00 -5.20
C VAL A 124 -18.48 20.80 -4.71
N SER A 125 -18.33 21.57 -3.63
CA SER A 125 -19.36 22.52 -3.21
C SER A 125 -19.45 23.63 -4.25
N THR A 126 -20.58 23.76 -4.94
CA THR A 126 -20.84 24.85 -5.90
C THR A 126 -21.00 26.23 -5.23
N ASP A 127 -20.97 26.29 -3.90
CA ASP A 127 -21.18 27.53 -3.13
C ASP A 127 -19.94 28.45 -3.05
N THR A 128 -18.80 28.07 -3.66
CA THR A 128 -17.56 28.86 -3.61
C THR A 128 -17.45 29.93 -4.72
N PHE A 129 -18.45 30.07 -5.58
CA PHE A 129 -18.52 31.14 -6.59
C PHE A 129 -19.78 32.00 -6.40
N LYS A 130 -19.79 32.85 -5.38
CA LYS A 130 -20.69 34.02 -5.27
C LYS A 130 -19.93 35.21 -4.73
#